data_AF-A0A1G6M3E1-F1
#
_entry.id   AF-A0A1G6M3E1-F1
#
_cell.length_a   1.000
_cell.length_b   1.000
_cell.length_c   1.000
_cell.angle_alpha   90.00
_cell.angle_beta   90.00
_cell.angle_gamma   90.00
#
_symmetry.space_group_name_H-M   'P 1'
#
loop_
_entity.id
_entity.type
_entity.pdbx_description
1 polymer ?
#
loop_
_entity_poly.entity_id
_entity_poly.type
_entity_poly.pdbx_seq_one_letter_code
_entity_poly.pdbx_strand_id
1 'polypeptide(L)'
;MFGFLAGITYIAYMVVDIGIKRDPEVGIMAIMGSIAVKMIFCMAFVLIYSIKAKGIGSVFLLNFFSLYLLFTAFEIYCLLRNLRHQNLK
;
A
#
# COMPACT_ATOMS: atom_id res chain seq x y z
N MET A 1 8.83 -0.56 12.28
CA MET A 1 8.70 -0.01 10.92
C MET A 1 8.62 -1.11 9.88
N PHE A 2 9.66 -1.93 9.69
CA PHE A 2 9.63 -3.07 8.76
C PHE A 2 8.53 -4.09 9.06
N GLY A 3 8.34 -4.52 10.32
CA GLY A 3 7.27 -5.46 10.68
C GLY A 3 5.85 -4.92 10.44
N PHE A 4 5.64 -3.63 10.63
CA PHE A 4 4.34 -2.98 10.38
C PHE A 4 4.02 -2.90 8.89
N LEU A 5 4.98 -2.45 8.08
CA LEU A 5 4.86 -2.42 6.62
C LEU A 5 4.74 -3.82 6.01
N ALA A 6 5.51 -4.79 6.51
CA ALA A 6 5.41 -6.18 6.09
C ALA A 6 4.05 -6.79 6.41
N GLY A 7 3.51 -6.54 7.62
CA GLY A 7 2.19 -7.00 8.02
C GLY A 7 1.06 -6.46 7.14
N ILE A 8 1.06 -5.13 6.89
CA ILE A 8 0.04 -4.50 6.04
C ILE A 8 0.13 -5.03 4.61
N THR A 9 1.34 -5.17 4.08
CA THR A 9 1.57 -5.71 2.74
C THR A 9 1.10 -7.15 2.62
N TYR A 10 1.39 -7.98 3.62
CA TYR A 10 0.99 -9.38 3.63
C TYR A 10 -0.54 -9.52 3.63
N ILE A 11 -1.22 -8.69 4.43
CA ILE A 11 -2.69 -8.63 4.47
C ILE A 11 -3.23 -8.14 3.11
N ALA A 12 -2.64 -7.10 2.52
CA ALA A 12 -3.01 -6.63 1.19
C ALA A 12 -2.88 -7.72 0.14
N TYR A 13 -1.77 -8.47 0.16
CA TYR A 13 -1.53 -9.56 -0.77
C TYR A 13 -2.57 -10.68 -0.62
N MET A 14 -2.89 -11.09 0.62
CA MET A 14 -3.95 -12.08 0.86
C MET A 14 -5.31 -11.61 0.35
N VAL A 15 -5.68 -10.34 0.56
CA VAL A 15 -6.95 -9.78 0.11
C VAL A 15 -7.05 -9.75 -1.42
N VAL A 16 -5.95 -9.45 -2.11
CA VAL A 16 -5.87 -9.47 -3.57
C VAL A 16 -5.93 -10.90 -4.12
N ASP A 17 -5.24 -11.84 -3.50
CA ASP A 17 -5.21 -13.25 -3.90
C ASP A 17 -6.59 -13.93 -3.76
N ILE A 18 -7.35 -13.53 -2.72
CA ILE A 18 -8.75 -13.92 -2.54
C ILE A 18 -9.67 -13.23 -3.58
N GLY A 19 -9.43 -11.95 -3.86
CA GLY A 19 -10.21 -11.17 -4.83
C GLY A 19 -10.11 -11.69 -6.26
N ILE A 20 -8.89 -12.03 -6.71
CA ILE A 20 -8.62 -12.55 -8.06
C ILE A 20 -9.30 -13.92 -8.29
N LYS A 21 -9.45 -14.75 -7.26
CA LYS A 21 -10.11 -16.07 -7.37
C LYS A 21 -11.62 -16.00 -7.59
N ARG A 22 -12.27 -14.89 -7.26
CA ARG A 22 -13.72 -14.71 -7.42
C ARG A 22 -14.06 -14.03 -8.74
N ASP A 23 -13.44 -12.87 -9.02
CA ASP A 23 -13.61 -12.13 -10.27
C ASP A 23 -12.46 -11.12 -10.43
N PRO A 24 -11.89 -10.97 -11.64
CA PRO A 24 -10.80 -10.03 -11.88
C PRO A 24 -11.18 -8.57 -11.56
N GLU A 25 -12.45 -8.18 -11.70
CA GLU A 25 -12.96 -6.85 -11.31
C GLU A 25 -12.95 -6.65 -9.79
N VAL A 26 -13.34 -7.68 -9.03
CA VAL A 26 -13.32 -7.65 -7.57
C VAL A 26 -11.89 -7.59 -7.04
N GLY A 27 -10.94 -8.25 -7.72
CA GLY A 27 -9.51 -8.11 -7.46
C GLY A 27 -8.99 -6.67 -7.62
N ILE A 28 -9.47 -5.94 -8.64
CA ILE A 28 -9.09 -4.53 -8.86
C ILE A 28 -9.68 -3.62 -7.77
N MET A 29 -10.94 -3.79 -7.41
CA MET A 29 -11.56 -3.05 -6.30
C MET A 29 -10.86 -3.33 -4.96
N ALA A 30 -10.43 -4.58 -4.73
CA ALA A 30 -9.67 -4.97 -3.56
C ALA A 30 -8.29 -4.28 -3.48
N ILE A 31 -7.58 -4.16 -4.61
CA ILE A 31 -6.29 -3.43 -4.67
C ILE A 31 -6.52 -1.94 -4.39
N MET A 32 -7.52 -1.31 -5.02
CA MET A 32 -7.83 0.11 -4.79
C MET A 32 -8.19 0.38 -3.32
N GLY A 33 -9.02 -0.48 -2.72
CA GLY A 33 -9.39 -0.38 -1.30
C GLY A 33 -8.19 -0.55 -0.36
N SER A 34 -7.30 -1.50 -0.67
CA SER A 34 -6.09 -1.72 0.13
C SER A 34 -5.14 -0.51 0.09
N ILE A 35 -4.97 0.12 -1.08
CA ILE A 35 -4.19 1.36 -1.22
C ILE A 35 -4.78 2.49 -0.38
N ALA A 36 -6.10 2.70 -0.45
CA ALA A 36 -6.77 3.77 0.29
C ALA A 36 -6.59 3.61 1.81
N VAL A 37 -6.81 2.40 2.33
CA VAL A 37 -6.61 2.09 3.76
C VAL A 37 -5.16 2.31 4.16
N LYS A 38 -4.21 1.85 3.34
CA LYS A 38 -2.77 2.01 3.60
C LYS A 38 -2.32 3.46 3.57
N MET A 39 -2.87 4.30 2.68
CA MET A 39 -2.60 5.76 2.67
C MET A 39 -3.01 6.39 4.00
N ILE A 40 -4.23 6.12 4.48
CA ILE A 40 -4.77 6.70 5.71
C ILE A 40 -3.93 6.28 6.92
N PHE A 41 -3.62 4.99 7.05
CA PHE A 41 -2.79 4.48 8.14
C PHE A 41 -1.36 5.04 8.10
N CYS A 42 -0.77 5.19 6.92
CA CYS A 42 0.57 5.74 6.78
C CYS A 42 0.63 7.23 7.15
N MET A 43 -0.36 8.04 6.71
CA MET A 43 -0.48 9.44 7.11
C MET A 43 -0.63 9.60 8.62
N ALA A 44 -1.53 8.81 9.24
CA ALA A 44 -1.73 8.85 10.69
C ALA A 44 -0.45 8.47 11.44
N PHE A 45 0.26 7.43 10.99
CA PHE A 45 1.50 6.98 11.62
C PHE A 45 2.62 8.04 11.55
N VAL A 46 2.83 8.64 10.37
CA VAL A 46 3.82 9.73 10.20
C VAL A 46 3.46 10.94 11.05
N LEU A 47 2.19 11.34 11.11
CA LEU A 47 1.75 12.48 11.91
C LEU A 47 2.04 12.26 13.41
N ILE A 48 1.67 11.09 13.95
CA ILE A 48 1.91 10.74 15.37
C ILE A 48 3.41 10.73 15.68
N TYR A 49 4.23 10.16 14.79
CA TYR A 49 5.68 10.08 14.99
C TYR A 49 6.34 11.46 14.88
N SER A 50 5.89 12.30 13.94
CA SER A 50 6.40 13.66 13.74
C SER A 50 6.19 14.54 14.98
N ILE A 51 5.04 14.42 15.64
CA ILE A 51 4.73 15.17 16.87
C ILE A 51 5.58 14.68 18.07
N LYS A 52 5.89 13.38 18.13
CA LYS A 52 6.67 12.81 19.25
C LYS A 52 8.20 12.93 19.07
N ALA A 53 8.71 12.93 17.85
CA ALA A 53 10.15 12.86 17.58
C ALA A 53 10.75 14.26 17.30
N LYS A 54 11.00 15.04 18.36
CA LYS A 54 11.85 16.25 18.28
C LYS A 54 13.31 15.84 18.03
N GLY A 55 13.75 15.79 16.77
CA GLY A 55 15.18 15.79 16.40
C GLY A 55 15.65 14.77 15.37
N ILE A 56 14.91 13.67 15.11
CA ILE A 56 15.32 12.62 14.14
C ILE A 56 14.35 12.55 12.93
N GLY A 57 13.47 13.56 12.82
CA GLY A 57 12.32 13.54 11.91
C GLY A 57 12.67 13.29 10.44
N SER A 58 13.75 13.87 9.92
CA SER A 58 14.08 13.79 8.49
C SER A 58 14.52 12.40 8.05
N VAL A 59 15.32 11.69 8.85
CA VAL A 59 15.82 10.34 8.52
C VAL A 59 14.69 9.31 8.62
N PHE A 60 13.80 9.46 9.60
CA PHE A 60 12.60 8.65 9.73
C PHE A 60 11.64 8.90 8.56
N LEU A 61 11.43 10.16 8.20
CA LEU A 61 10.55 10.55 7.09
C LEU A 61 11.06 9.99 5.76
N LEU A 62 12.36 10.09 5.47
CA LEU A 62 12.94 9.56 4.23
C LEU A 62 12.86 8.04 4.13
N ASN A 63 13.12 7.32 5.23
CA ASN A 63 12.94 5.86 5.26
C ASN A 63 11.47 5.47 5.05
N PHE A 64 10.55 6.21 5.68
CA PHE A 64 9.13 5.92 5.60
C PHE A 64 8.61 6.21 4.20
N PHE A 65 9.00 7.35 3.65
CA PHE A 65 8.66 7.76 2.30
C PHE A 65 9.20 6.79 1.25
N SER A 66 10.46 6.35 1.37
CA SER A 66 11.03 5.37 0.42
C SER A 66 10.28 4.04 0.44
N LEU A 67 9.99 3.49 1.62
CA LEU A 67 9.24 2.24 1.73
C LEU A 67 7.79 2.40 1.25
N TYR A 68 7.14 3.51 1.60
CA TYR A 68 5.80 3.83 1.17
C TYR A 68 5.71 3.97 -0.36
N LEU A 69 6.63 4.72 -0.97
CA LEU A 69 6.69 4.94 -2.41
C LEU A 69 6.95 3.63 -3.16
N LEU A 70 7.93 2.84 -2.73
CA LEU A 70 8.25 1.56 -3.35
C LEU A 70 7.05 0.60 -3.29
N PHE A 71 6.40 0.49 -2.13
CA PHE A 71 5.19 -0.33 -2.00
C PHE A 71 4.02 0.15 -2.86
N THR A 72 3.79 1.46 -2.89
CA THR A 72 2.72 2.07 -3.67
C THR A 72 2.98 1.92 -5.17
N ALA A 73 4.23 2.03 -5.61
CA ALA A 73 4.61 1.83 -7.00
C ALA A 73 4.37 0.39 -7.48
N PHE A 74 4.74 -0.61 -6.67
CA PHE A 74 4.42 -2.01 -6.98
C PHE A 74 2.91 -2.26 -7.03
N GLU A 75 2.13 -1.71 -6.10
CA GLU A 75 0.67 -1.86 -6.09
C GLU A 75 -0.01 -1.17 -7.29
N ILE A 76 0.40 0.07 -7.63
CA ILE A 76 -0.10 0.79 -8.82
C ILE A 76 0.28 0.05 -10.10
N TYR A 77 1.48 -0.51 -10.19
CA TYR A 77 1.90 -1.32 -11.34
C TYR A 77 1.02 -2.56 -11.52
N CYS A 78 0.70 -3.26 -10.43
CA CYS A 78 -0.24 -4.39 -10.44
C CYS A 78 -1.65 -3.94 -10.90
N LEU A 79 -2.14 -2.81 -10.40
CA LEU A 79 -3.41 -2.22 -10.80
C LEU A 79 -3.47 -1.91 -12.30
N LEU A 80 -2.45 -1.19 -12.81
CA LEU A 80 -2.33 -0.83 -14.23
C LEU A 80 -2.24 -2.07 -15.12
N ARG A 81 -1.51 -3.10 -14.69
CA ARG A 81 -1.37 -4.35 -15.44
C ARG A 81 -2.70 -5.12 -15.50
N ASN A 82 -3.45 -5.16 -14.39
CA ASN A 82 -4.77 -5.80 -14.34
C ASN A 82 -5.80 -5.03 -15.17
N LEU A 83 -5.86 -3.69 -15.05
CA LEU A 83 -6.73 -2.85 -15.87
C LEU A 83 -6.44 -2.99 -17.36
N ARG A 84 -5.16 -3.02 -17.75
CA ARG A 84 -4.78 -3.25 -19.15
C ARG A 84 -5.21 -4.63 -19.65
N HIS A 85 -5.14 -5.66 -18.81
CA HIS A 85 -5.60 -7.00 -19.19
C HIS A 85 -7.12 -7.07 -19.35
N GLN A 86 -7.88 -6.33 -18.55
CA GLN A 86 -9.34 -6.23 -18.70
C GLN A 86 -9.76 -5.44 -19.95
N ASN A 87 -9.05 -4.37 -20.29
CA ASN A 87 -9.38 -3.54 -21.47
C ASN A 87 -9.06 -4.25 -22.81
N LEU A 88 -8.23 -5.30 -22.77
CA LEU A 88 -7.86 -6.12 -23.93
C LEU A 88 -8.79 -7.33 -24.15
N LYS A 89 -9.80 -7.51 -23.29
CA LYS A 89 -10.75 -8.62 -23.33
C LYS A 89 -12.12 -8.12 -23.78
#